data_AF-A0A7W2DA13-F1
#
_entry.id   AF-A0A7W2DA13-F1
#
_cell.length_a   1.000
_cell.length_b   1.000
_cell.length_c   1.000
_cell.angle_alpha   90.00
_cell.angle_beta   90.00
_cell.angle_gamma   90.00
#
_symmetry.space_group_name_H-M   'P 1'
#
loop_
_entity.id
_entity.type
_entity.pdbx_description
1 polymer ?
#
loop_
_entity_poly.entity_id
_entity_poly.type
_entity_poly.pdbx_seq_one_letter_code
_entity_poly.pdbx_strand_id
1 'polypeptide(L)'
;MDRAVLDEWSLFVEHEEEVQWVSVPSPVRELEAVGIPAAWAGLLSQPASAGIVVAQLWQGTQARLPRTAGLYSSRVHGLAVLHTRARGASLVYSFRMKNGDLTLRRGFPPADVLPDVASRFPIDLSPLYSVHDGLVDFCSFDGGPIPSAEWGSLVAAGESDPTLVIVAQDGSRSFGFDVSHNPVQSYEVQPDEDDVAVIADPWAFLDELMAPGWLEECDLAHINQADATNRKYG
;
A
#
# COMPACT_ATOMS: atom_id res chain seq x y z
N MET A 1 9.43 18.21 -2.20
CA MET A 1 8.89 18.08 -0.83
C MET A 1 9.75 18.89 0.13
N ASP A 2 9.16 19.51 1.16
CA ASP A 2 9.91 20.29 2.17
C ASP A 2 10.75 19.35 3.05
N ARG A 3 11.95 19.77 3.44
CA ARG A 3 12.83 19.04 4.37
C ARG A 3 12.15 18.82 5.72
N ALA A 4 11.33 19.78 6.17
CA ALA A 4 10.56 19.65 7.40
C ALA A 4 9.60 18.44 7.40
N VAL A 5 9.06 18.08 6.22
CA VAL A 5 8.17 16.91 6.07
C VAL A 5 8.96 15.61 6.21
N LEU A 6 10.16 15.53 5.65
CA LEU A 6 11.04 14.36 5.83
C LEU A 6 11.53 14.21 7.27
N ASP A 7 11.78 15.32 7.96
CA ASP A 7 12.13 15.29 9.38
C ASP A 7 10.97 14.72 10.23
N GLU A 8 9.72 15.09 9.91
CA GLU A 8 8.51 14.53 10.56
C GLU A 8 8.36 13.02 10.26
N TRP A 9 8.65 12.58 9.04
CA TRP A 9 8.56 11.16 8.64
C TRP A 9 9.69 10.32 9.25
N SER A 10 10.81 10.95 9.62
CA SER A 10 11.95 10.23 10.20
C SER A 10 11.63 9.58 11.55
N LEU A 11 10.59 10.06 12.25
CA LEU A 11 10.07 9.45 13.48
C LEU A 11 9.53 8.03 13.26
N PHE A 12 9.12 7.70 12.04
CA PHE A 12 8.55 6.39 11.70
C PHE A 12 9.63 5.32 11.47
N VAL A 13 10.88 5.72 11.27
CA VAL A 13 11.99 4.85 10.88
C VAL A 13 13.09 4.79 11.93
N GLU A 14 12.81 5.23 13.17
CA GLU A 14 13.78 5.25 14.28
C GLU A 14 14.40 3.87 14.59
N HIS A 15 13.72 2.80 14.19
CA HIS A 15 14.16 1.42 14.39
C HIS A 15 14.68 0.75 13.11
N GLU A 16 14.71 1.45 11.97
CA GLU A 16 15.24 0.90 10.71
C GLU A 16 16.73 1.27 10.53
N GLU A 17 17.50 0.33 9.96
CA GLU A 17 18.91 0.53 9.65
C GLU A 17 19.12 1.04 8.22
N GLU A 18 20.16 1.88 8.03
CA GLU A 18 20.58 2.43 6.74
C GLU A 18 19.46 3.13 5.97
N VAL A 19 18.72 3.98 6.69
CA VAL A 19 17.59 4.75 6.16
C VAL A 19 18.08 5.80 5.16
N GLN A 20 17.56 5.74 3.95
CA GLN A 20 17.70 6.77 2.93
C GLN A 20 16.34 7.19 2.39
N TRP A 21 15.99 8.45 2.61
CA TRP A 21 14.83 9.09 1.99
C TRP A 21 15.21 9.76 0.67
N VAL A 22 14.37 9.58 -0.34
CA VAL A 22 14.44 10.33 -1.61
C VAL A 22 13.10 11.03 -1.81
N SER A 23 13.14 12.36 -1.82
CA SER A 23 11.96 13.18 -2.09
C SER A 23 11.54 13.05 -3.55
N VAL A 24 10.24 13.06 -3.83
CA VAL A 24 9.74 13.15 -5.21
C VAL A 24 9.15 14.55 -5.51
N PRO A 25 9.27 15.05 -6.75
CA PRO A 25 9.97 14.40 -7.86
C PRO A 25 11.50 14.38 -7.70
N SER A 26 12.15 13.33 -8.23
CA SER A 26 13.62 13.18 -8.24
C SER A 26 14.11 12.60 -9.58
N PRO A 27 15.31 12.96 -10.07
CA PRO A 27 15.86 12.39 -11.29
C PRO A 27 15.85 10.85 -11.29
N VAL A 28 15.50 10.25 -12.44
CA VAL A 28 15.42 8.79 -12.62
C VAL A 28 16.66 8.07 -12.10
N ARG A 29 17.87 8.60 -12.37
CA ARG A 29 19.14 8.02 -11.90
C ARG A 29 19.25 7.89 -10.38
N GLU A 30 18.64 8.81 -9.63
CA GLU A 30 18.67 8.79 -8.15
C GLU A 30 17.69 7.75 -7.62
N LEU A 31 16.51 7.63 -8.26
CA LEU A 31 15.51 6.61 -7.96
C LEU A 31 16.04 5.20 -8.29
N GLU A 32 16.69 5.03 -9.44
CA GLU A 32 17.33 3.77 -9.83
C GLU A 32 18.48 3.38 -8.89
N ALA A 33 19.27 4.36 -8.41
CA ALA A 33 20.36 4.11 -7.47
C ALA A 33 19.88 3.54 -6.13
N VAL A 34 18.64 3.80 -5.75
CA VAL A 34 18.00 3.23 -4.55
C VAL A 34 17.11 2.02 -4.86
N GLY A 35 17.20 1.45 -6.07
CA GLY A 35 16.54 0.20 -6.44
C GLY A 35 15.04 0.34 -6.75
N ILE A 36 14.56 1.53 -7.12
CA ILE A 36 13.15 1.72 -7.48
C ILE A 36 12.85 1.11 -8.87
N PRO A 37 11.72 0.38 -9.00
CA PRO A 37 11.29 -0.16 -10.30
C PRO A 37 11.16 0.92 -11.38
N ALA A 38 11.55 0.59 -12.60
CA ALA A 38 11.51 1.53 -13.73
C ALA A 38 10.11 2.12 -13.98
N ALA A 39 9.06 1.31 -13.77
CA ALA A 39 7.66 1.74 -13.88
C ALA A 39 7.33 2.89 -12.91
N TRP A 40 7.87 2.85 -11.69
CA TRP A 40 7.71 3.93 -10.72
C TRP A 40 8.64 5.10 -11.03
N ALA A 41 9.90 4.82 -11.37
CA ALA A 41 10.91 5.87 -11.58
C ALA A 41 10.48 6.89 -12.66
N GLY A 42 9.88 6.41 -13.75
CA GLY A 42 9.34 7.29 -14.80
C GLY A 42 8.22 8.22 -14.31
N LEU A 43 7.34 7.75 -13.43
CA LEU A 43 6.26 8.54 -12.84
C LEU A 43 6.78 9.50 -11.76
N LEU A 44 7.60 8.98 -10.85
CA LEU A 44 8.15 9.71 -9.70
C LEU A 44 9.20 10.76 -10.10
N SER A 45 9.68 10.75 -11.33
CA SER A 45 10.60 11.77 -11.84
C SER A 45 9.92 13.03 -12.38
N GLN A 46 8.61 12.98 -12.63
CA GLN A 46 7.89 14.07 -13.28
C GLN A 46 7.42 15.12 -12.27
N PRO A 47 7.46 16.42 -12.62
CA PRO A 47 6.90 17.48 -11.78
C PRO A 47 5.36 17.43 -11.83
N ALA A 48 4.78 16.50 -11.07
CA ALA A 48 3.34 16.32 -10.89
C ALA A 48 2.99 16.33 -9.39
N SER A 49 1.75 16.69 -9.06
CA SER A 49 1.27 16.58 -7.68
C SER A 49 1.18 15.11 -7.26
N ALA A 50 1.31 14.84 -5.97
CA ALA A 50 1.22 13.49 -5.42
C ALA A 50 -0.06 12.77 -5.88
N GLY A 51 -1.21 13.47 -5.83
CA GLY A 51 -2.48 12.91 -6.28
C GLY A 51 -2.51 12.48 -7.75
N ILE A 52 -1.87 13.24 -8.66
CA ILE A 52 -1.76 12.88 -10.08
C ILE A 52 -0.89 11.64 -10.25
N VAL A 53 0.26 11.60 -9.57
CA VAL A 53 1.17 10.43 -9.61
C VAL A 53 0.44 9.18 -9.12
N VAL A 54 -0.28 9.28 -8.00
CA VAL A 54 -1.06 8.16 -7.45
C VAL A 54 -2.19 7.75 -8.41
N ALA A 55 -2.92 8.69 -9.01
CA ALA A 55 -3.96 8.35 -9.98
C ALA A 55 -3.40 7.56 -11.19
N GLN A 56 -2.21 7.91 -11.66
CA GLN A 56 -1.54 7.19 -12.76
C GLN A 56 -1.05 5.81 -12.33
N LEU A 57 -0.44 5.72 -11.14
CA LEU A 57 0.06 4.47 -10.60
C LEU A 57 -1.05 3.43 -10.39
N TRP A 58 -2.23 3.87 -9.95
CA TRP A 58 -3.40 3.01 -9.66
C TRP A 58 -4.38 2.88 -10.84
N GLN A 59 -4.05 3.39 -12.02
CA GLN A 59 -4.98 3.43 -13.16
C GLN A 59 -5.46 2.02 -13.57
N GLY A 60 -4.56 1.02 -13.54
CA GLY A 60 -4.88 -0.36 -13.92
C GLY A 60 -5.80 -1.10 -12.95
N THR A 61 -5.92 -0.62 -11.70
CA THR A 61 -6.69 -1.28 -10.64
C THR A 61 -8.02 -0.58 -10.35
N GLN A 62 -8.28 0.60 -10.93
CA GLN A 62 -9.45 1.43 -10.61
C GLN A 62 -10.80 0.71 -10.81
N ALA A 63 -10.90 -0.21 -11.77
CA ALA A 63 -12.13 -0.98 -11.99
C ALA A 63 -12.40 -2.02 -10.88
N ARG A 64 -11.38 -2.40 -10.11
CA ARG A 64 -11.45 -3.40 -9.03
C ARG A 64 -11.42 -2.76 -7.65
N LEU A 65 -10.66 -1.67 -7.51
CA LEU A 65 -10.44 -0.93 -6.26
C LEU A 65 -10.77 0.57 -6.44
N PRO A 66 -12.01 0.91 -6.85
CA PRO A 66 -12.37 2.29 -7.15
C PRO A 66 -12.28 3.22 -5.93
N ARG A 67 -12.64 2.76 -4.74
CA ARG A 67 -12.62 3.57 -3.51
C ARG A 67 -11.18 3.86 -3.09
N THR A 68 -10.32 2.85 -3.09
CA THR A 68 -8.90 2.97 -2.77
C THR A 68 -8.21 3.93 -3.73
N ALA A 69 -8.33 3.71 -5.05
CA ALA A 69 -7.70 4.57 -6.04
C ALA A 69 -8.21 6.02 -5.92
N GLY A 70 -9.52 6.21 -5.70
CA GLY A 70 -10.13 7.53 -5.52
C GLY A 70 -9.66 8.25 -4.24
N LEU A 71 -9.66 7.57 -3.10
CA LEU A 71 -9.23 8.17 -1.83
C LEU A 71 -7.73 8.42 -1.81
N TYR A 72 -6.89 7.49 -2.28
CA TYR A 72 -5.44 7.70 -2.29
C TYR A 72 -5.08 8.88 -3.18
N SER A 73 -5.60 8.94 -4.41
CA SER A 73 -5.30 10.06 -5.32
C SER A 73 -5.84 11.40 -4.82
N SER A 74 -6.99 11.40 -4.14
CA SER A 74 -7.59 12.64 -3.63
C SER A 74 -7.12 13.07 -2.25
N ARG A 75 -6.50 12.19 -1.45
CA ARG A 75 -6.14 12.48 -0.04
C ARG A 75 -4.65 12.39 0.25
N VAL A 76 -3.85 11.81 -0.64
CA VAL A 76 -2.39 11.75 -0.46
C VAL A 76 -1.83 13.16 -0.30
N HIS A 77 -1.15 13.37 0.81
CA HIS A 77 -0.47 14.62 1.13
C HIS A 77 0.88 14.72 0.39
N GLY A 78 1.61 13.61 0.35
CA GLY A 78 2.93 13.54 -0.27
C GLY A 78 3.37 12.11 -0.51
N LEU A 79 4.36 11.98 -1.39
CA LEU A 79 5.04 10.73 -1.68
C LEU A 79 6.53 10.88 -1.36
N ALA A 80 7.17 9.79 -0.95
CA ALA A 80 8.62 9.68 -0.96
C ALA A 80 9.05 8.25 -1.20
N VAL A 81 10.29 8.09 -1.63
CA VAL A 81 10.94 6.79 -1.65
C VAL A 81 11.73 6.61 -0.36
N LEU A 82 11.57 5.44 0.24
CA LEU A 82 12.34 4.99 1.39
C LEU A 82 13.15 3.76 0.98
N HIS A 83 14.45 3.81 1.21
CA HIS A 83 15.32 2.64 1.16
C HIS A 83 15.86 2.33 2.55
N THR A 84 15.76 1.07 2.98
CA THR A 84 16.38 0.59 4.22
C THR A 84 17.07 -0.74 4.00
N ARG A 85 18.01 -1.09 4.88
CA ARG A 85 18.76 -2.36 4.77
C ARG A 85 17.86 -3.60 4.82
N ALA A 86 16.83 -3.55 5.67
CA ALA A 86 16.00 -4.71 5.96
C ALA A 86 14.97 -5.01 4.87
N ARG A 87 14.44 -3.97 4.22
CA ARG A 87 13.30 -4.08 3.29
C ARG A 87 13.61 -3.58 1.87
N GLY A 88 14.77 -2.98 1.65
CA GLY A 88 15.12 -2.36 0.37
C GLY A 88 14.25 -1.13 0.08
N ALA A 89 14.00 -0.89 -1.21
CA ALA A 89 13.23 0.25 -1.70
C ALA A 89 11.73 0.09 -1.42
N SER A 90 11.04 1.17 -1.13
CA SER A 90 9.58 1.21 -0.96
C SER A 90 9.04 2.61 -1.28
N LEU A 91 7.79 2.68 -1.73
CA LEU A 91 7.06 3.93 -1.93
C LEU A 91 6.22 4.21 -0.68
N VAL A 92 6.42 5.39 -0.10
CA VAL A 92 5.70 5.85 1.09
C VAL A 92 4.67 6.89 0.68
N TYR A 93 3.43 6.63 1.08
CA TYR A 93 2.30 7.54 0.96
C TYR A 93 2.08 8.21 2.31
N SER A 94 2.01 9.53 2.33
CA SER A 94 1.59 10.26 3.53
C SER A 94 0.19 10.79 3.39
N PHE A 95 -0.54 10.77 4.49
CA PHE A 95 -1.88 11.31 4.64
C PHE A 95 -1.89 12.21 5.86
N ARG A 96 -2.43 13.43 5.72
CA ARG A 96 -2.57 14.36 6.85
C ARG A 96 -4.02 14.39 7.31
N MET A 97 -4.22 14.02 8.56
CA MET A 97 -5.51 14.05 9.24
C MET A 97 -5.94 15.49 9.53
N LYS A 98 -7.25 15.74 9.68
CA LYS A 98 -7.80 17.07 10.05
C LYS A 98 -7.24 17.63 11.37
N ASN A 99 -6.86 16.76 12.30
CA ASN A 99 -6.24 17.16 13.57
C ASN A 99 -4.76 17.55 13.42
N GLY A 100 -4.19 17.39 12.22
CA GLY A 100 -2.79 17.68 11.92
C GLY A 100 -1.89 16.45 11.90
N ASP A 101 -2.34 15.30 12.43
CA ASP A 101 -1.51 14.09 12.52
C ASP A 101 -1.20 13.51 11.14
N LEU A 102 -0.06 12.82 11.05
CA LEU A 102 0.34 12.09 9.85
C LEU A 102 0.13 10.60 10.01
N THR A 103 -0.45 9.99 8.97
CA THR A 103 -0.50 8.55 8.80
C THR A 103 0.26 8.18 7.53
N LEU A 104 1.07 7.13 7.60
CA LEU A 104 1.89 6.68 6.47
C LEU A 104 1.49 5.27 6.03
N ARG A 105 1.46 5.05 4.71
CA ARG A 105 1.36 3.72 4.11
C ARG A 105 2.63 3.41 3.34
N ARG A 106 3.06 2.15 3.38
CA ARG A 106 4.27 1.66 2.70
C ARG A 106 3.89 0.62 1.66
N GLY A 107 4.15 0.94 0.40
CA GLY A 107 3.99 0.03 -0.73
C GLY A 107 5.35 -0.52 -1.19
N PHE A 108 5.46 -1.83 -1.32
CA PHE A 108 6.71 -2.47 -1.76
C PHE A 108 6.79 -2.56 -3.29
N PRO A 109 7.98 -2.74 -3.87
CA PRO A 109 8.16 -2.90 -5.31
C PRO A 109 7.22 -3.97 -5.87
N PRO A 110 6.67 -3.81 -7.08
CA PRO A 110 5.75 -4.79 -7.66
C PRO A 110 6.36 -6.19 -7.73
N ALA A 111 5.53 -7.21 -7.54
CA ALA A 111 5.94 -8.60 -7.73
C ALA A 111 5.98 -8.93 -9.22
N ASP A 112 7.07 -9.53 -9.69
CA ASP A 112 7.15 -10.02 -11.08
C ASP A 112 6.20 -11.20 -11.32
N VAL A 113 6.09 -12.09 -10.33
CA VAL A 113 5.27 -13.29 -10.36
C VAL A 113 4.71 -13.55 -8.96
N LEU A 114 3.40 -13.78 -8.88
CA LEU A 114 2.76 -14.20 -7.62
C LEU A 114 3.04 -15.68 -7.32
N PRO A 115 3.05 -16.10 -6.04
CA PRO A 115 3.18 -17.50 -5.67
C PRO A 115 2.20 -18.41 -6.43
N ASP A 116 2.62 -19.62 -6.80
CA ASP A 116 1.83 -20.55 -7.63
C ASP A 116 0.41 -20.80 -7.08
N VAL A 117 0.25 -20.76 -5.75
CA VAL A 117 -1.03 -20.92 -5.07
C VAL A 117 -2.06 -19.87 -5.49
N ALA A 118 -1.64 -18.68 -5.93
CA ALA A 118 -2.50 -17.61 -6.41
C ALA A 118 -3.34 -18.03 -7.62
N SER A 119 -2.83 -18.94 -8.45
CA SER A 119 -3.56 -19.48 -9.62
C SER A 119 -4.85 -20.22 -9.24
N ARG A 120 -5.00 -20.59 -7.96
CA ARG A 120 -6.17 -21.28 -7.42
C ARG A 120 -7.22 -20.32 -6.85
N PHE A 121 -6.87 -19.05 -6.63
CA PHE A 121 -7.77 -18.09 -6.01
C PHE A 121 -9.00 -17.81 -6.90
N PRO A 122 -10.15 -17.45 -6.32
CA PRO A 122 -11.36 -17.12 -7.07
C PRO A 122 -11.23 -15.77 -7.81
N ILE A 123 -10.19 -14.98 -7.52
CA ILE A 123 -9.87 -13.73 -8.20
C ILE A 123 -8.37 -13.68 -8.57
N ASP A 124 -8.04 -12.99 -9.66
CA ASP A 124 -6.66 -12.73 -10.05
C ASP A 124 -6.12 -11.48 -9.33
N LEU A 125 -5.21 -11.65 -8.38
CA LEU A 125 -4.61 -10.55 -7.61
C LEU A 125 -3.49 -9.80 -8.35
N SER A 126 -3.04 -10.30 -9.51
CA SER A 126 -1.91 -9.71 -10.26
C SER A 126 -2.08 -8.21 -10.53
N PRO A 127 -3.27 -7.67 -10.86
CA PRO A 127 -3.43 -6.23 -11.05
C PRO A 127 -3.05 -5.40 -9.81
N LEU A 128 -3.45 -5.83 -8.61
CA LEU A 128 -3.09 -5.16 -7.36
C LEU A 128 -1.59 -5.26 -7.10
N TYR A 129 -1.03 -6.46 -7.25
CA TYR A 129 0.38 -6.71 -6.95
C TYR A 129 1.35 -6.15 -8.01
N SER A 130 0.84 -5.78 -9.19
CA SER A 130 1.59 -5.00 -10.18
C SER A 130 1.78 -3.53 -9.80
N VAL A 131 0.98 -3.02 -8.85
CA VAL A 131 1.15 -1.69 -8.28
C VAL A 131 2.13 -1.73 -7.12
N HIS A 132 1.88 -2.62 -6.15
CA HIS A 132 2.76 -2.89 -5.00
C HIS A 132 2.71 -4.36 -4.59
N ASP A 133 3.85 -4.97 -4.26
CA ASP A 133 3.89 -6.27 -3.57
C ASP A 133 3.54 -6.11 -2.08
N GLY A 134 2.26 -5.83 -1.81
CA GLY A 134 1.78 -5.45 -0.48
C GLY A 134 1.75 -3.93 -0.25
N LEU A 135 0.76 -3.49 0.51
CA LEU A 135 0.55 -2.09 0.91
C LEU A 135 0.06 -2.07 2.35
N VAL A 136 0.95 -1.73 3.26
CA VAL A 136 0.72 -1.82 4.71
C VAL A 136 0.79 -0.45 5.38
N ASP A 137 0.20 -0.34 6.57
CA ASP A 137 0.49 0.72 7.51
C ASP A 137 1.98 0.69 7.87
N PHE A 138 2.58 1.88 7.91
CA PHE A 138 4.01 1.99 8.09
C PHE A 138 4.48 1.51 9.47
N CYS A 139 3.71 1.77 10.53
CA CYS A 139 4.10 1.50 11.91
C CYS A 139 3.79 0.07 12.34
N SER A 140 2.59 -0.41 12.01
CA SER A 140 2.11 -1.73 12.44
C SER A 140 2.43 -2.84 11.45
N PHE A 141 2.81 -2.51 10.21
CA PHE A 141 3.03 -3.46 9.12
C PHE A 141 1.79 -4.31 8.79
N ASP A 142 0.60 -3.82 9.11
CA ASP A 142 -0.70 -4.43 8.82
C ASP A 142 -1.61 -3.43 8.08
N GLY A 143 -2.93 -3.57 8.16
CA GLY A 143 -3.91 -2.65 7.60
C GLY A 143 -4.07 -2.74 6.09
N GLY A 144 -3.68 -3.83 5.44
CA GLY A 144 -3.79 -4.00 4.00
C GLY A 144 -3.18 -5.30 3.46
N PRO A 145 -3.02 -5.41 2.13
CA PRO A 145 -2.37 -6.53 1.48
C PRO A 145 -0.93 -6.68 1.97
N ILE A 146 -0.54 -7.90 2.34
CA ILE A 146 0.83 -8.20 2.78
C ILE A 146 1.70 -8.61 1.58
N PRO A 147 3.04 -8.45 1.65
CA PRO A 147 3.93 -8.90 0.58
C PRO A 147 3.73 -10.38 0.24
N SER A 148 3.80 -10.72 -1.04
CA SER A 148 3.53 -12.07 -1.53
C SER A 148 4.51 -13.12 -1.02
N ALA A 149 5.75 -12.72 -0.74
CA ALA A 149 6.74 -13.56 -0.06
C ALA A 149 6.40 -13.87 1.41
N GLU A 150 5.50 -13.09 2.01
CA GLU A 150 5.07 -13.20 3.41
C GLU A 150 3.68 -13.84 3.54
N TRP A 151 3.08 -14.28 2.44
CA TRP A 151 1.81 -15.02 2.48
C TRP A 151 1.97 -16.28 3.32
N GLY A 152 1.47 -16.19 4.56
CA GLY A 152 1.40 -17.28 5.49
C GLY A 152 0.23 -18.20 5.14
N SER A 153 0.29 -19.40 5.69
CA SER A 153 -0.87 -20.30 5.70
C SER A 153 -1.20 -20.73 7.11
N LEU A 154 -2.48 -20.79 7.42
CA LEU A 154 -2.94 -21.59 8.54
C LEU A 154 -2.95 -23.05 8.11
N VAL A 155 -2.51 -23.92 9.01
CA VAL A 155 -2.56 -25.37 8.84
C VAL A 155 -3.59 -25.89 9.84
N ALA A 156 -4.54 -26.69 9.38
CA ALA A 156 -5.49 -27.32 10.28
C ALA A 156 -4.76 -28.27 11.25
N ALA A 157 -5.27 -28.40 12.48
CA ALA A 157 -4.65 -29.24 13.48
C ALA A 157 -4.55 -30.70 13.02
N GLY A 158 -3.32 -31.20 12.86
CA GLY A 158 -3.04 -32.57 12.41
C GLY A 158 -2.88 -32.72 10.89
N GLU A 159 -2.95 -31.63 10.12
CA GLU A 159 -2.69 -31.62 8.68
C GLU A 159 -1.27 -31.09 8.40
N SER A 160 -0.70 -31.46 7.25
CA SER A 160 0.57 -30.93 6.75
C SER A 160 0.40 -29.83 5.72
N ASP A 161 -0.79 -29.73 5.13
CA ASP A 161 -1.03 -28.96 3.93
C ASP A 161 -1.67 -27.61 4.31
N PRO A 162 -1.27 -26.51 3.65
CA PRO A 162 -1.82 -25.18 3.91
C PRO A 162 -3.31 -25.16 3.58
N THR A 163 -4.15 -24.77 4.54
CA THR A 163 -5.60 -24.69 4.34
C THR A 163 -6.03 -23.29 3.96
N LEU A 164 -5.67 -22.27 4.76
CA LEU A 164 -6.01 -20.87 4.49
C LEU A 164 -4.76 -20.06 4.16
N VAL A 165 -4.64 -19.54 2.95
CA VAL A 165 -3.56 -18.61 2.56
C VAL A 165 -3.97 -17.18 2.89
N ILE A 166 -3.26 -16.53 3.80
CA ILE A 166 -3.52 -15.14 4.22
C ILE A 166 -2.83 -14.20 3.23
N VAL A 167 -3.57 -13.21 2.72
CA VAL A 167 -3.08 -12.25 1.72
C VAL A 167 -3.23 -10.79 2.15
N ALA A 168 -3.98 -10.53 3.22
CA ALA A 168 -4.11 -9.20 3.82
C ALA A 168 -4.40 -9.31 5.32
N GLN A 169 -3.98 -8.31 6.09
CA GLN A 169 -4.17 -8.23 7.55
C GLN A 169 -4.50 -6.81 7.98
N ASP A 170 -5.22 -6.65 9.09
CA ASP A 170 -5.60 -5.37 9.71
C ASP A 170 -5.86 -5.59 11.21
N GLY A 171 -4.85 -5.34 12.04
CA GLY A 171 -4.85 -5.79 13.42
C GLY A 171 -4.94 -7.32 13.52
N SER A 172 -5.87 -7.84 14.31
CA SER A 172 -6.12 -9.28 14.42
C SER A 172 -6.95 -9.86 13.26
N ARG A 173 -7.52 -9.00 12.42
CA ARG A 173 -8.33 -9.38 11.27
C ARG A 173 -7.43 -9.83 10.13
N SER A 174 -7.70 -11.03 9.59
CA SER A 174 -6.96 -11.59 8.47
C SER A 174 -7.92 -11.93 7.33
N PHE A 175 -7.50 -11.67 6.10
CA PHE A 175 -8.23 -12.04 4.90
C PHE A 175 -7.41 -13.00 4.04
N GLY A 176 -8.06 -14.05 3.56
CA GLY A 176 -7.39 -15.11 2.83
C GLY A 176 -8.31 -16.02 2.03
N PHE A 177 -7.69 -17.01 1.39
CA PHE A 177 -8.37 -17.99 0.55
C PHE A 177 -8.15 -19.40 1.08
N ASP A 178 -9.24 -20.13 1.32
CA ASP A 178 -9.19 -21.53 1.69
C ASP A 178 -8.94 -22.39 0.45
N VAL A 179 -7.70 -22.83 0.32
CA VAL A 179 -7.21 -23.64 -0.79
C VAL A 179 -7.32 -25.14 -0.50
N SER A 180 -7.94 -25.56 0.59
CA SER A 180 -8.22 -26.98 0.84
C SER A 180 -9.42 -27.49 0.02
N HIS A 181 -10.30 -26.59 -0.45
CA HIS A 181 -11.52 -26.94 -1.19
C HIS A 181 -11.52 -26.43 -2.64
N ASN A 182 -12.40 -27.02 -3.46
CA ASN A 182 -12.71 -26.55 -4.81
C ASN A 182 -14.25 -26.49 -4.98
N PRO A 183 -14.84 -25.32 -5.25
CA PRO A 183 -14.19 -24.02 -5.47
C PRO A 183 -13.51 -23.48 -4.20
N VAL A 184 -12.39 -22.78 -4.39
CA VAL A 184 -11.70 -22.03 -3.32
C VAL A 184 -12.64 -20.95 -2.78
N GLN A 185 -12.76 -20.88 -1.47
CA GLN A 185 -13.59 -19.89 -0.78
C GLN A 185 -12.71 -18.80 -0.16
N SER A 186 -13.26 -17.60 -0.02
CA SER A 186 -12.57 -16.45 0.57
C SER A 186 -13.13 -16.19 1.95
N TYR A 187 -12.26 -15.91 2.92
CA TYR A 187 -12.64 -15.73 4.31
C TYR A 187 -11.99 -14.49 4.92
N GLU A 188 -12.74 -13.85 5.80
CA GLU A 188 -12.22 -13.00 6.85
C GLU A 188 -12.22 -13.79 8.16
N VAL A 189 -11.11 -13.74 8.89
CA VAL A 189 -10.92 -14.44 10.15
C VAL A 189 -10.57 -13.41 11.21
N GLN A 190 -11.28 -13.45 12.34
CA GLN A 190 -11.06 -12.62 13.51
C GLN A 190 -10.83 -13.53 14.73
N PRO A 191 -9.57 -13.93 15.01
CA PRO A 191 -9.27 -14.89 16.07
C PRO A 191 -9.71 -14.43 17.47
N ASP A 192 -9.64 -13.12 17.72
CA ASP A 192 -10.01 -12.54 19.03
C ASP A 192 -11.53 -12.62 19.29
N GLU A 193 -12.33 -12.73 18.23
CA GLU A 193 -13.79 -12.82 18.30
C GLU A 193 -14.32 -14.24 18.06
N ASP A 194 -13.42 -15.20 17.79
CA ASP A 194 -13.76 -16.57 17.34
C ASP A 194 -14.74 -16.54 16.15
N ASP A 195 -14.57 -15.56 15.25
CA ASP A 195 -15.47 -15.31 14.12
C ASP A 195 -14.76 -15.55 12.77
N VAL A 196 -15.54 -16.12 11.84
CA VAL A 196 -15.12 -16.41 10.48
C VAL A 196 -16.26 -16.07 9.53
N ALA A 197 -16.03 -15.09 8.65
CA ALA A 197 -17.00 -14.63 7.67
C ALA A 197 -16.61 -15.07 6.26
N VAL A 198 -17.58 -15.59 5.50
CA VAL A 198 -17.42 -15.89 4.07
C VAL A 198 -17.50 -14.60 3.27
N ILE A 199 -16.48 -14.34 2.45
CA ILE A 199 -16.40 -13.15 1.61
C ILE A 199 -16.85 -13.49 0.18
N ALA A 200 -18.02 -12.97 -0.21
CA ALA A 200 -18.60 -13.23 -1.53
C ALA A 200 -17.92 -12.43 -2.65
N ASP A 201 -17.45 -11.22 -2.36
CA ASP A 201 -16.73 -10.36 -3.31
C ASP A 201 -15.37 -9.94 -2.70
N PRO A 202 -14.31 -10.72 -2.98
CA PRO A 202 -12.96 -10.42 -2.53
C PRO A 202 -12.45 -9.04 -2.95
N TRP A 203 -12.86 -8.52 -4.11
CA TRP A 203 -12.41 -7.21 -4.57
C TRP A 203 -13.05 -6.09 -3.79
N ALA A 204 -14.36 -6.15 -3.55
CA ALA A 204 -15.06 -5.18 -2.72
C ALA A 204 -14.49 -5.16 -1.29
N PHE A 205 -14.22 -6.34 -0.71
CA PHE A 205 -13.62 -6.44 0.61
C PHE A 205 -12.23 -5.79 0.68
N LEU A 206 -11.35 -6.10 -0.28
CA LEU A 206 -10.02 -5.47 -0.35
C LEU A 206 -10.12 -3.95 -0.56
N ASP A 207 -11.07 -3.47 -1.37
CA ASP A 207 -11.26 -2.05 -1.59
C ASP A 207 -11.70 -1.31 -0.32
N GLU A 208 -12.54 -1.93 0.52
CA GLU A 208 -12.92 -1.38 1.82
C GLU A 208 -11.76 -1.41 2.82
N LEU A 209 -11.04 -2.55 2.90
CA LEU A 209 -9.88 -2.74 3.77
C LEU A 209 -8.79 -1.69 3.52
N MET A 210 -8.48 -1.46 2.25
CA MET A 210 -7.41 -0.55 1.84
C MET A 210 -7.81 0.92 1.90
N ALA A 211 -9.12 1.19 1.95
CA ALA A 211 -9.71 2.52 1.97
C ALA A 211 -10.44 2.82 3.30
N PRO A 212 -9.76 2.68 4.46
CA PRO A 212 -10.38 2.79 5.77
C PRO A 212 -11.02 4.16 5.98
N GLY A 213 -12.05 4.22 6.83
CA GLY A 213 -12.85 5.43 7.04
C GLY A 213 -12.05 6.68 7.41
N TRP A 214 -10.92 6.52 8.13
CA TRP A 214 -10.06 7.63 8.51
C TRP A 214 -9.47 8.38 7.30
N LEU A 215 -9.32 7.75 6.12
CA LEU A 215 -8.85 8.43 4.91
C LEU A 215 -9.83 9.52 4.44
N GLU A 216 -11.13 9.37 4.73
CA GLU A 216 -12.14 10.39 4.43
C GLU A 216 -12.00 11.62 5.33
N GLU A 217 -11.35 11.44 6.49
CA GLU A 217 -11.06 12.48 7.46
C GLU A 217 -9.76 13.23 7.16
N CYS A 218 -8.99 12.84 6.15
CA CYS A 218 -7.77 13.55 5.75
C CYS A 218 -8.08 14.91 5.09
N ASP A 219 -7.28 15.92 5.42
CA ASP A 219 -7.39 17.27 4.86
C ASP A 219 -6.30 17.53 3.80
N LEU A 220 -6.71 18.16 2.69
CA LEU A 220 -5.81 18.63 1.64
C LEU A 220 -5.41 20.10 1.82
N ALA A 221 -5.98 20.80 2.81
CA ALA A 221 -5.99 22.26 2.89
C ALA A 221 -4.61 22.95 2.86
N HIS A 222 -3.51 22.22 3.09
CA HIS A 222 -2.18 22.80 3.13
C HIS A 222 -1.39 22.77 1.82
N ILE A 223 -1.84 22.09 0.77
CA ILE A 223 -1.07 22.00 -0.49
C ILE A 223 -1.27 23.23 -1.41
N ASN A 224 -2.37 23.97 -1.25
CA ASN A 224 -2.76 25.04 -2.20
C ASN A 224 -2.09 26.42 -1.97
N GLN A 225 -1.23 26.61 -0.96
CA GLN A 225 -0.58 27.93 -0.77
C GLN A 225 0.65 28.15 -1.65
N ALA A 226 1.37 27.09 -2.06
CA ALA A 226 2.53 27.21 -2.95
C ALA A 226 2.13 27.42 -4.43
N ASP A 227 1.04 26.80 -4.89
CA ASP A 227 0.55 26.97 -6.27
C ASP A 227 -0.16 28.32 -6.49
N ALA A 228 -0.72 28.91 -5.44
CA ALA A 228 -1.36 30.23 -5.53
C ALA A 228 -0.35 31.39 -5.62
N THR A 229 0.87 31.21 -5.12
CA THR A 229 1.91 32.26 -5.16
C THR A 229 2.60 32.34 -6.52
N ASN A 230 2.77 31.21 -7.23
CA ASN A 230 3.36 31.19 -8.57
C ASN A 230 2.45 31.77 -9.67
N ARG A 231 1.13 31.88 -9.45
CA ARG A 231 0.21 32.56 -10.39
C ARG A 231 0.08 34.07 -10.17
N LYS A 232 0.62 34.63 -9.09
CA LYS A 232 0.58 36.08 -8.82
C LYS A 232 1.83 36.83 -9.30
N TYR A 233 2.88 36.13 -9.70
CA TYR A 233 4.17 36.72 -10.10
C TYR A 233 4.73 36.19 -11.42
N GLY A 234 3.92 35.48 -12.22
CA GLY A 234 4.26 35.02 -13.57
C GLY A 234 3.51 35.77 -14.66
#